data_AF-A0A2D4K5S4-F1
#
_entry.id   AF-A0A2D4K5S4-F1
#
_cell.length_a   1.000
_cell.length_b   1.000
_cell.length_c   1.000
_cell.angle_alpha   90.00
_cell.angle_beta   90.00
_cell.angle_gamma   90.00
#
_symmetry.space_group_name_H-M   'P 1'
#
loop_
_entity.id
_entity.type
_entity.pdbx_description
1 polymer ?
#
loop_
_entity_poly.entity_id
_entity_poly.type
_entity_poly.pdbx_seq_one_letter_code
_entity_poly.pdbx_strand_id
1 'polypeptide(L)'
;AFDVNSVSGYEGTTVGDTGKYFPPPPDSVPYRENEPMPAQTNWNIPAISEDEAKEAFIEYAASKCCYSKAPARDLVFQDLLALNTYRYYLETFTESRSSLWKTIPYRGEPVDSAMYGAAPSPWDMRIEVPEIFKDNIVRIKVPHTSTVKG
;
A
#
# COMPACT_ATOMS: atom_id res chain seq x y z
N ALA A 1 21.36 36.75 -10.66
CA ALA A 1 20.17 36.32 -11.43
C ALA A 1 19.46 35.27 -10.59
N PHE A 2 18.16 35.42 -10.32
CA PHE A 2 17.39 34.37 -9.64
C PHE A 2 17.33 33.16 -10.58
N ASP A 3 17.82 32.01 -10.14
CA ASP A 3 17.64 30.77 -10.89
C ASP A 3 16.18 30.38 -10.79
N VAL A 4 15.43 30.66 -11.85
CA VAL A 4 14.00 30.40 -11.98
C VAL A 4 13.68 28.90 -11.85
N ASN A 5 14.69 28.03 -11.92
CA ASN A 5 14.54 26.58 -11.75
C ASN A 5 14.77 26.12 -10.30
N SER A 6 15.21 27.00 -9.39
CA SER A 6 15.42 26.66 -7.98
C SER A 6 14.17 26.99 -7.18
N VAL A 7 13.33 25.97 -6.95
CA VAL A 7 12.13 26.06 -6.11
C VAL A 7 12.45 25.45 -4.74
N SER A 8 12.16 26.20 -3.67
CA SER A 8 12.41 25.74 -2.30
C SER A 8 11.67 24.44 -2.00
N GLY A 9 12.38 23.46 -1.43
CA GLY A 9 11.87 22.11 -1.15
C GLY A 9 11.91 21.15 -2.35
N TYR A 10 12.21 21.64 -3.56
CA TYR A 10 12.34 20.84 -4.78
C TYR A 10 13.75 20.92 -5.38
N GLU A 11 14.75 21.23 -4.55
CA GLU A 11 16.14 21.38 -4.95
C GLU A 11 16.65 20.11 -5.65
N GLY A 12 17.35 20.29 -6.77
CA GLY A 12 17.85 19.20 -7.59
C GLY A 12 16.85 18.62 -8.60
N THR A 13 15.63 19.15 -8.70
CA THR A 13 14.73 18.86 -9.83
C THR A 13 15.26 19.58 -11.07
N THR A 14 15.86 18.85 -12.02
CA THR A 14 16.42 19.44 -13.25
C THR A 14 15.51 19.22 -14.46
N VAL A 15 15.57 20.14 -15.43
CA VAL A 15 14.77 20.05 -16.66
C VAL A 15 15.29 18.90 -17.51
N GLY A 16 14.42 17.96 -17.87
CA GLY A 16 14.77 16.80 -18.70
C GLY A 16 15.22 15.56 -17.93
N ASP A 17 15.20 15.59 -16.60
CA ASP A 17 15.49 14.43 -15.75
C ASP A 17 14.25 13.53 -15.53
N THR A 18 14.52 12.28 -15.16
CA THR A 18 13.54 11.21 -14.88
C THR A 18 12.74 11.42 -13.58
N GLY A 19 13.12 12.41 -12.77
CA GLY A 19 12.38 12.88 -11.62
C GLY A 19 13.16 12.74 -10.31
N LYS A 20 13.07 13.75 -9.45
CA LYS A 20 13.78 13.82 -8.18
C LYS A 20 12.94 13.17 -7.08
N TYR A 21 13.47 12.12 -6.45
CA TYR A 21 12.85 11.49 -5.27
C TYR A 21 13.01 12.35 -4.00
N PHE A 22 11.95 12.39 -3.18
CA PHE A 22 11.95 13.04 -1.87
C PHE A 22 11.70 12.01 -0.76
N PRO A 23 12.64 11.83 0.19
CA PRO A 23 12.43 10.91 1.31
C PRO A 23 11.34 11.43 2.25
N PRO A 24 10.53 10.53 2.87
CA PRO A 24 9.55 10.92 3.87
C PRO A 24 10.20 11.65 5.05
N PRO A 25 9.46 12.56 5.71
CA PRO A 25 9.93 13.16 6.93
C PRO A 25 10.15 12.06 8.00
N PRO A 26 11.11 12.25 8.91
CA PRO A 26 11.36 11.28 9.98
C PRO A 26 10.12 11.12 10.86
N ASP A 27 9.84 9.89 11.26
CA ASP A 27 8.72 9.56 12.15
C ASP A 27 8.85 10.32 13.48
N SER A 28 7.84 11.11 13.81
CA SER A 28 7.79 11.88 15.06
C SER A 28 7.27 11.09 16.26
N VAL A 29 6.78 9.87 16.03
CA VAL A 29 6.26 9.00 17.08
C VAL A 29 7.40 8.21 17.72
N PRO A 30 7.76 8.46 18.99
CA PRO A 30 8.63 7.55 19.71
C PRO A 30 7.95 6.19 19.75
N TYR A 31 8.70 5.15 19.37
CA TYR A 31 8.26 3.76 19.46
C TYR A 31 7.78 3.50 20.90
N ARG A 32 6.46 3.45 21.11
CA ARG A 32 5.92 2.97 22.38
C ARG A 32 6.13 1.47 22.37
N GLU A 33 6.92 1.00 23.32
CA GLU A 33 7.02 -0.41 23.64
C GLU A 33 5.58 -0.90 23.91
N ASN A 34 5.05 -1.70 22.99
CA ASN A 34 3.65 -2.10 23.02
C ASN A 34 3.37 -2.83 24.34
N GLU A 35 2.31 -2.42 25.04
CA GLU A 35 1.74 -3.27 26.08
C GLU A 35 1.51 -4.67 25.48
N PRO A 36 1.84 -5.76 26.21
CA PRO A 36 1.57 -7.10 25.71
C PRO A 36 0.10 -7.18 25.33
N MET A 37 -0.17 -7.49 24.06
CA MET A 37 -1.55 -7.65 23.58
C MET A 37 -2.29 -8.57 24.55
N PRO A 38 -3.53 -8.24 24.94
CA PRO A 38 -4.26 -9.07 25.87
C PRO A 38 -4.32 -10.49 25.31
N ALA A 39 -3.85 -11.46 26.11
CA ALA A 39 -3.95 -12.86 25.74
C ALA A 39 -5.43 -13.17 25.48
N GLN A 40 -5.75 -13.54 24.24
CA GLN A 40 -7.11 -13.93 23.89
C GLN A 40 -7.38 -15.26 24.62
N THR A 41 -8.20 -15.20 25.67
CA THR A 41 -8.46 -16.30 26.61
C THR A 41 -9.74 -17.07 26.30
N ASN A 42 -10.63 -16.50 25.50
CA ASN A 42 -11.91 -17.11 25.14
C ASN A 42 -11.87 -17.68 23.72
N TRP A 43 -11.43 -18.93 23.61
CA TRP A 43 -11.41 -19.68 22.35
C TRP A 43 -12.67 -20.54 22.23
N ASN A 44 -13.63 -20.11 21.40
CA ASN A 44 -14.66 -21.00 20.91
C ASN A 44 -14.22 -21.54 19.55
N ILE A 45 -13.54 -22.69 19.54
CA ILE A 45 -13.08 -23.32 18.30
C ILE A 45 -14.22 -24.18 17.78
N PRO A 46 -14.85 -23.83 16.64
CA PRO A 46 -15.85 -24.68 16.03
C PRO A 46 -15.16 -25.98 15.61
N ALA A 47 -15.57 -27.08 16.24
CA ALA A 47 -15.18 -28.41 15.82
C ALA A 47 -16.18 -28.88 14.75
N ILE A 48 -15.66 -29.48 13.68
CA ILE A 48 -16.48 -30.20 12.71
C ILE A 48 -16.77 -31.60 13.25
N SER A 49 -17.91 -32.15 12.85
CA SER A 49 -18.25 -33.54 13.15
C SER A 49 -17.40 -34.52 12.34
N GLU A 50 -17.33 -35.78 12.78
CA GLU A 50 -16.66 -36.85 12.02
C GLU A 50 -17.26 -37.02 10.63
N ASP A 51 -18.59 -36.91 10.51
CA ASP A 51 -19.30 -37.03 9.24
C ASP A 51 -18.89 -35.91 8.26
N GLU A 52 -18.83 -34.66 8.73
CA GLU A 52 -18.36 -33.52 7.92
C GLU A 52 -16.88 -33.68 7.53
N ALA A 53 -16.02 -34.10 8.45
CA ALA A 53 -14.61 -34.34 8.17
C ALA A 53 -14.42 -35.43 7.10
N LYS A 54 -15.23 -36.49 7.19
CA LYS A 54 -15.20 -37.62 6.25
C LYS A 54 -15.72 -37.23 4.88
N GLU A 55 -16.83 -36.51 4.82
CA GLU A 55 -17.40 -35.99 3.57
C GLU A 55 -16.40 -35.08 2.86
N ALA A 56 -15.81 -34.11 3.57
CA ALA A 56 -14.79 -33.23 3.01
C ALA A 56 -13.57 -34.00 2.47
N PHE A 57 -13.14 -35.08 3.15
CA PHE A 57 -12.04 -35.90 2.67
C PHE A 57 -12.40 -36.71 1.42
N ILE A 58 -13.64 -37.20 1.32
CA ILE A 58 -14.16 -37.87 0.11
C ILE A 58 -14.23 -36.89 -1.06
N GLU A 59 -14.71 -35.66 -0.85
CA GLU A 59 -14.74 -34.61 -1.86
C GLU A 59 -13.33 -34.25 -2.34
N TYR A 60 -12.39 -34.10 -1.40
CA TYR A 60 -10.99 -33.87 -1.73
C TYR A 60 -10.42 -34.98 -2.62
N ALA A 61 -10.61 -36.26 -2.24
CA ALA A 61 -10.18 -37.39 -3.04
C ALA A 61 -10.85 -37.40 -4.42
N ALA A 62 -12.13 -37.04 -4.52
CA ALA A 62 -12.86 -36.93 -5.78
C ALA A 62 -12.31 -35.83 -6.70
N SER A 63 -11.76 -34.75 -6.14
CA SER A 63 -11.18 -33.63 -6.91
C SER A 63 -9.86 -33.96 -7.61
N LYS A 64 -9.24 -35.09 -7.26
CA LYS A 64 -7.95 -35.54 -7.82
C LYS A 64 -8.19 -36.66 -8.81
N CYS A 65 -7.64 -36.53 -10.03
CA CYS A 65 -7.90 -37.42 -11.19
C CYS A 65 -7.78 -38.92 -10.92
N CYS A 66 -6.96 -39.27 -9.93
CA CYS A 66 -6.33 -40.56 -9.85
C CYS A 66 -6.32 -41.08 -8.41
N TYR A 67 -7.03 -40.41 -7.49
CA TYR A 67 -7.20 -40.88 -6.12
C TYR A 67 -8.43 -41.79 -6.05
N SER A 68 -8.28 -42.93 -5.41
CA SER A 68 -9.44 -43.73 -5.01
C SER A 68 -10.16 -43.03 -3.87
N LYS A 69 -11.50 -43.04 -3.91
CA LYS A 69 -12.32 -42.58 -2.78
C LYS A 69 -12.46 -43.65 -1.69
N ALA A 70 -12.11 -44.91 -1.98
CA ALA A 70 -12.31 -46.02 -1.05
C ALA A 70 -11.62 -45.80 0.31
N PRO A 71 -10.33 -45.37 0.37
CA PRO A 71 -9.70 -45.09 1.66
C PRO A 71 -10.39 -44.00 2.49
N ALA A 72 -10.96 -42.97 1.85
CA ALA A 72 -11.69 -41.92 2.55
C ALA A 72 -13.08 -42.39 3.03
N ARG A 73 -13.73 -43.30 2.29
CA ARG A 73 -15.03 -43.89 2.68
C ARG A 73 -14.89 -44.91 3.82
N ASP A 74 -13.81 -45.69 3.79
CA ASP A 74 -13.59 -46.77 4.75
C ASP A 74 -12.77 -46.30 5.96
N LEU A 75 -12.38 -45.02 6.01
CA LEU A 75 -11.67 -44.46 7.16
C LEU A 75 -12.50 -44.57 8.43
N VAL A 76 -11.82 -44.92 9.51
CA VAL A 76 -12.32 -44.92 10.88
C VAL A 76 -11.45 -43.95 11.67
N PHE A 77 -12.06 -42.91 12.24
CA PHE A 77 -11.36 -41.98 13.12
C PHE A 77 -10.99 -42.69 14.42
N GLN A 78 -9.73 -42.58 14.82
CA GLN A 78 -9.28 -43.00 16.15
C GLN A 78 -9.39 -41.84 17.15
N ASP A 79 -9.09 -40.64 16.67
CA ASP A 79 -9.19 -39.39 17.41
C ASP A 79 -9.46 -38.25 16.42
N LEU A 80 -10.29 -37.28 16.81
CA LEU A 80 -10.62 -36.11 16.01
C LEU A 80 -10.38 -34.85 16.85
N LEU A 81 -9.17 -34.31 16.73
CA LEU A 81 -8.73 -33.16 17.50
C LEU A 81 -8.85 -31.87 16.69
N ALA A 82 -9.68 -30.94 17.16
CA ALA A 82 -9.75 -29.60 16.60
C ALA A 82 -8.53 -28.77 17.06
N LEU A 83 -7.69 -28.36 16.11
CA LEU A 83 -6.53 -27.51 16.35
C LEU A 83 -6.75 -26.12 15.74
N ASN A 84 -6.38 -25.07 16.45
CA ASN A 84 -6.37 -23.70 15.92
C ASN A 84 -5.04 -23.40 15.22
N THR A 85 -5.13 -22.69 14.10
CA THR A 85 -3.98 -22.04 13.47
C THR A 85 -4.28 -20.57 13.28
N TYR A 86 -3.27 -19.72 13.48
CA TYR A 86 -3.39 -18.32 13.17
C TYR A 86 -2.85 -18.08 11.77
N ARG A 87 -3.70 -17.54 10.89
CA ARG A 87 -3.26 -17.02 9.61
C ARG A 87 -3.38 -15.51 9.63
N TYR A 88 -2.27 -14.84 9.89
CA TYR A 88 -2.15 -13.41 9.70
C TYR A 88 -1.69 -13.14 8.28
N TYR A 89 -2.26 -12.13 7.65
CA TYR A 89 -1.69 -11.53 6.44
C TYR A 89 -1.40 -10.07 6.77
N LEU A 90 -0.13 -9.70 6.58
CA LEU A 90 0.30 -8.31 6.73
C LEU A 90 0.30 -7.70 5.34
N GLU A 91 -0.68 -6.84 5.07
CA GLU A 91 -0.66 -5.94 3.92
C GLU A 91 -0.04 -4.62 4.36
N THR A 92 1.03 -4.21 3.70
CA THR A 92 1.62 -2.88 3.86
C THR A 92 1.55 -2.16 2.52
N PHE A 93 1.47 -0.83 2.58
CA PHE A 93 1.61 0.03 1.42
C PHE A 93 2.68 1.08 1.72
N THR A 94 3.33 1.57 0.68
CA THR A 94 4.33 2.63 0.78
C THR A 94 3.95 3.76 -0.16
N GLU A 95 4.28 4.99 0.24
CA GLU A 95 4.16 6.16 -0.62
C GLU A 95 5.56 6.61 -1.03
N SER A 96 5.72 6.99 -2.30
CA SER A 96 6.92 7.67 -2.78
C SER A 96 6.51 8.95 -3.51
N ARG A 97 7.25 10.04 -3.29
CA ARG A 97 7.03 11.32 -3.96
C ARG A 97 8.23 11.68 -4.81
N SER A 98 7.96 12.11 -6.04
CA SER A 98 8.97 12.66 -6.92
C SER A 98 8.44 13.84 -7.73
N SER A 99 9.35 14.74 -8.12
CA SER A 99 9.04 15.89 -8.98
C SER A 99 9.82 15.82 -10.29
N LEU A 100 9.23 16.38 -11.33
CA LEU A 100 9.89 16.62 -12.60
C LEU A 100 9.40 17.94 -13.19
N TRP A 101 10.25 18.58 -13.99
CA TRP A 101 9.82 19.74 -14.76
C TRP A 101 9.02 19.30 -15.98
N LYS A 102 7.86 19.94 -16.19
CA LYS A 102 7.03 19.76 -17.38
C LYS A 102 6.96 21.06 -18.18
N THR A 103 7.37 21.01 -19.45
CA THR A 103 7.28 22.15 -20.38
C THR A 103 6.08 21.97 -21.30
N ILE A 104 5.28 23.02 -21.45
CA ILE A 104 4.13 23.06 -22.37
C ILE A 104 4.15 24.38 -23.16
N PRO A 105 3.60 24.43 -24.38
CA PRO A 105 3.47 25.68 -25.13
C PRO A 105 2.59 26.69 -24.38
N TYR A 106 3.10 27.92 -24.22
CA TYR A 106 2.37 29.01 -23.59
C TYR A 106 1.41 29.67 -24.58
N ARG A 107 0.13 29.83 -24.20
CA ARG A 107 -0.92 30.42 -25.06
C ARG A 107 -1.53 31.70 -24.49
N GLY A 108 -0.85 32.34 -23.53
CA GLY A 108 -1.34 33.56 -22.88
C GLY A 108 -2.24 33.31 -21.67
N GLU A 109 -2.33 32.06 -21.19
CA GLU A 109 -3.05 31.74 -19.95
C GLU A 109 -2.38 32.34 -18.70
N PRO A 110 -3.13 32.56 -17.59
CA PRO A 110 -2.51 32.96 -16.33
C PRO A 110 -1.46 31.95 -15.85
N VAL A 111 -0.32 32.46 -15.38
CA VAL A 111 0.82 31.64 -14.95
C VAL A 111 0.87 31.62 -13.42
N ASP A 112 0.58 30.46 -12.84
CA ASP A 112 0.71 30.22 -11.40
C ASP A 112 2.17 30.18 -10.97
N SER A 113 2.77 31.36 -10.82
CA SER A 113 4.17 31.61 -10.49
C SER A 113 4.38 31.86 -9.00
N ALA A 114 5.65 31.94 -8.58
CA ALA A 114 6.04 32.25 -7.19
C ALA A 114 5.53 33.62 -6.69
N MET A 115 5.00 34.47 -7.57
CA MET A 115 4.36 35.74 -7.19
C MET A 115 3.02 35.54 -6.48
N TYR A 116 2.38 34.37 -6.65
CA TYR A 116 1.08 34.06 -6.03
C TYR A 116 1.20 33.34 -4.68
N GLY A 117 2.42 32.97 -4.27
CA GLY A 117 2.67 32.28 -3.00
C GLY A 117 3.95 31.47 -3.00
N ALA A 118 4.28 30.89 -1.84
CA ALA A 118 5.36 29.92 -1.72
C ALA A 118 4.87 28.53 -2.13
N ALA A 119 5.71 27.77 -2.82
CA ALA A 119 5.41 26.37 -3.12
C ALA A 119 5.38 25.54 -1.81
N PRO A 120 4.42 24.60 -1.67
CA PRO A 120 4.41 23.68 -0.53
C PRO A 120 5.58 22.69 -0.63
N SER A 121 6.11 22.25 0.51
CA SER A 121 7.07 21.14 0.57
C SER A 121 6.51 19.90 -0.15
N PRO A 122 7.35 19.02 -0.74
CA PRO A 122 6.89 17.79 -1.38
C PRO A 122 5.94 16.95 -0.51
N TRP A 123 6.14 16.91 0.80
CA TRP A 123 5.30 16.17 1.75
C TRP A 123 4.08 16.95 2.28
N ASP A 124 4.05 18.28 2.11
CA ASP A 124 2.90 19.13 2.45
C ASP A 124 1.88 19.23 1.30
N MET A 125 2.21 18.70 0.13
CA MET A 125 1.28 18.57 -1.00
C MET A 125 0.05 17.76 -0.59
N ARG A 126 -1.12 18.37 -0.70
CA ARG A 126 -2.40 17.72 -0.43
C ARG A 126 -2.76 16.82 -1.61
N ILE A 127 -2.80 15.52 -1.37
CA ILE A 127 -3.19 14.51 -2.34
C ILE A 127 -4.39 13.77 -1.74
N GLU A 128 -5.39 13.47 -2.57
CA GLU A 128 -6.50 12.62 -2.16
C GLU A 128 -5.98 11.22 -1.85
N VAL A 129 -6.29 10.72 -0.65
CA VAL A 129 -5.83 9.41 -0.20
C VAL A 129 -6.48 8.35 -1.11
N PRO A 130 -5.69 7.53 -1.82
CA PRO A 130 -6.24 6.49 -2.68
C PRO A 130 -6.90 5.38 -1.86
N GLU A 131 -7.59 4.49 -2.55
CA GLU A 131 -8.09 3.27 -1.93
C GLU A 131 -6.93 2.48 -1.31
N ILE A 132 -7.06 2.17 -0.02
CA ILE A 132 -6.03 1.45 0.73
C ILE A 132 -5.78 0.08 0.09
N PHE A 133 -4.52 -0.36 0.08
CA PHE A 133 -4.07 -1.63 -0.50
C PHE A 133 -4.30 -1.79 -2.01
N LYS A 134 -4.42 -0.67 -2.73
CA LYS A 134 -4.40 -0.65 -4.20
C LYS A 134 -3.32 0.29 -4.73
N ASP A 135 -2.60 -0.19 -5.72
CA ASP A 135 -1.57 0.61 -6.40
C ASP A 135 -2.20 1.82 -7.10
N ASN A 136 -1.62 2.99 -6.87
CA ASN A 136 -2.07 4.23 -7.49
C ASN A 136 -0.88 5.15 -7.81
N ILE A 137 -0.98 5.89 -8.93
CA ILE A 137 -0.02 6.91 -9.32
C ILE A 137 -0.78 8.20 -9.62
N VAL A 138 -0.55 9.23 -8.80
CA VAL A 138 -1.13 10.56 -8.98
C VAL A 138 -0.06 11.52 -9.49
N ARG A 139 -0.40 12.31 -10.51
CA ARG A 139 0.45 13.41 -11.01
C ARG A 139 -0.28 14.73 -10.87
N ILE A 140 0.23 15.59 -9.99
CA ILE A 140 -0.30 16.93 -9.77
C ILE A 140 0.76 17.98 -10.02
N LYS A 141 0.31 19.17 -10.43
CA LYS A 141 1.18 20.33 -10.60
C LYS A 141 1.47 20.93 -9.22
N VAL A 142 2.75 21.25 -8.97
CA VAL A 142 3.14 21.95 -7.74
C VAL A 142 2.66 23.40 -7.82
N PRO A 143 1.85 23.88 -6.86
CA PRO A 143 1.38 25.26 -6.84
C PRO A 143 2.52 26.28 -6.83
N HIS A 144 2.32 27.41 -7.48
CA HIS A 144 3.22 28.56 -7.49
C HIS A 144 4.62 28.30 -8.07
N THR A 145 4.78 27.29 -8.92
CA THR A 145 6.07 26.90 -9.55
C THR A 145 6.15 27.17 -11.06
N SER A 146 5.08 27.67 -11.66
CA SER A 146 5.01 27.87 -13.12
C SER A 146 5.78 29.09 -13.55
N THR A 147 6.55 28.96 -14.62
CA THR A 147 7.28 30.07 -15.24
C THR A 147 7.17 29.98 -16.76
N VAL A 148 7.24 31.13 -17.43
CA VAL A 148 7.31 31.22 -18.89
C VAL A 148 8.75 31.49 -19.27
N LYS A 149 9.29 30.66 -20.17
CA LYS A 149 10.61 30.85 -20.76
C LYS A 149 10.42 31.44 -22.16
N GLY A 150 11.10 32.56 -22.43
CA GLY A 150 11.14 33.20 -23.74
C GLY A 150 12.37 32.80 -24.54
#